data_AF-A0A8X6YVU0-F1
#
_entry.id   AF-A0A8X6YVU0-F1
#
_cell.length_a   1.000
_cell.length_b   1.000
_cell.length_c   1.000
_cell.angle_alpha   90.00
_cell.angle_beta   90.00
_cell.angle_gamma   90.00
#
_symmetry.space_group_name_H-M   'P 1'
#
loop_
_entity.id
_entity.type
_entity.pdbx_description
1 polymer ?
#
loop_
_entity_poly.entity_id
_entity_poly.type
_entity_poly.pdbx_seq_one_letter_code
_entity_poly.pdbx_strand_id
1 'polypeptide(L)'
;MALLRIEKMAKPYLCDLIQKTLNTTYQLILAKTNFPIQGQASFCRVLTEICKCKGDKSLPLSLCCDLLKVRHRFSPYLVASVVAVWKEPFELSDDLSNEEVALFGAVALGTKKFSKYCKLQQKLSYLKFLSESLPDSYNDLWKLTSTLVILSGREKWDWIEENVIDAYIVAHLEIFSSQMLNKQAFDFFCNLYVDIAVLNRSYHSEKVLISYFQKEILNEDDSFIKDSAAIAIIKLSVFQKQKMPASVLKWFEKNQDNPKLAEIEDVFQRRLIYDGSQYLSVQDIVGV
;
A
#
# COMPACT_ATOMS: atom_id res chain seq x y z
N MET A 1 -4.16 -26.49 7.47
CA MET A 1 -4.17 -27.91 7.05
C MET A 1 -5.57 -28.46 6.72
N ALA A 2 -6.57 -28.40 7.60
CA ALA A 2 -7.93 -28.88 7.28
C ALA A 2 -8.61 -28.09 6.12
N LEU A 3 -8.48 -26.75 6.12
CA LEU A 3 -8.99 -25.87 5.05
C LEU A 3 -8.44 -26.21 3.65
N LEU A 4 -7.13 -26.47 3.55
CA LEU A 4 -6.49 -26.91 2.30
C LEU A 4 -6.98 -28.27 1.82
N ARG A 5 -7.31 -29.18 2.74
CA ARG A 5 -7.92 -30.47 2.40
C ARG A 5 -9.37 -30.31 1.92
N ILE A 6 -10.10 -29.36 2.50
CA ILE A 6 -11.49 -29.05 2.14
C ILE A 6 -11.55 -28.42 0.73
N GLU A 7 -10.66 -27.50 0.40
CA GLU A 7 -10.60 -26.90 -0.95
C GLU A 7 -10.26 -27.95 -2.02
N LYS A 8 -9.36 -28.89 -1.71
CA LYS A 8 -9.03 -30.03 -2.59
C LYS A 8 -10.19 -30.99 -2.84
N MET A 9 -11.30 -30.90 -2.11
CA MET A 9 -12.51 -31.71 -2.38
C MET A 9 -13.27 -31.23 -3.62
N ALA A 10 -12.82 -30.14 -4.28
CA ALA A 10 -13.31 -29.65 -5.57
C ALA A 10 -14.83 -29.49 -5.66
N LYS A 11 -15.50 -29.16 -4.53
CA LYS A 11 -16.93 -28.90 -4.53
C LYS A 11 -17.19 -27.46 -5.00
N PRO A 12 -18.17 -27.21 -5.88
CA PRO A 12 -18.41 -25.89 -6.45
C PRO A 12 -18.62 -24.77 -5.42
N TYR A 13 -19.23 -25.07 -4.27
CA TYR A 13 -19.47 -24.11 -3.19
C TYR A 13 -18.25 -23.83 -2.29
N LEU A 14 -17.16 -24.59 -2.47
CA LEU A 14 -15.89 -24.39 -1.77
C LEU A 14 -14.84 -23.71 -2.64
N CYS A 15 -15.18 -23.40 -3.91
CA CYS A 15 -14.35 -22.60 -4.78
C CYS A 15 -14.06 -21.23 -4.13
N ASP A 16 -12.79 -20.83 -4.14
CA ASP A 16 -12.27 -19.59 -3.58
C ASP A 16 -12.42 -19.42 -2.07
N LEU A 17 -12.80 -20.48 -1.33
CA LEU A 17 -12.96 -20.39 0.13
C LEU A 17 -11.66 -19.94 0.79
N ILE A 18 -10.50 -20.45 0.34
CA ILE A 18 -9.22 -20.04 0.89
C ILE A 18 -8.93 -18.58 0.56
N GLN A 19 -9.17 -18.13 -0.67
CA GLN A 19 -8.92 -16.74 -1.05
C GLN A 19 -9.81 -15.78 -0.26
N LYS A 20 -11.10 -16.09 -0.12
CA LYS A 20 -12.05 -15.32 0.70
C LYS A 20 -11.64 -15.30 2.17
N THR A 21 -11.18 -16.44 2.70
CA THR A 21 -10.70 -16.54 4.09
C THR A 21 -9.44 -15.69 4.29
N LEU A 22 -8.48 -15.76 3.37
CA LEU A 22 -7.25 -14.96 3.39
C LEU A 22 -7.59 -13.47 3.37
N ASN A 23 -8.41 -13.03 2.42
CA ASN A 23 -8.83 -11.63 2.29
C ASN A 23 -9.55 -11.15 3.56
N THR A 24 -10.52 -11.92 4.07
CA THR A 24 -11.26 -11.56 5.29
C THR A 24 -10.31 -11.46 6.50
N THR A 25 -9.41 -12.42 6.66
CA THR A 25 -8.43 -12.44 7.76
C THR A 25 -7.48 -11.26 7.67
N TYR A 26 -6.99 -10.95 6.46
CA TYR A 26 -6.16 -9.79 6.19
C TYR A 26 -6.84 -8.49 6.62
N GLN A 27 -8.09 -8.30 6.21
CA GLN A 27 -8.83 -7.09 6.59
C GLN A 27 -9.13 -7.01 8.09
N LEU A 28 -9.46 -8.14 8.73
CA LEU A 28 -9.68 -8.17 10.18
C LEU A 28 -8.44 -7.76 10.98
N ILE A 29 -7.25 -8.16 10.53
CA ILE A 29 -5.98 -7.78 11.17
C ILE A 29 -5.74 -6.27 11.03
N LEU A 30 -6.04 -5.69 9.86
CA LEU A 30 -5.82 -4.27 9.60
C LEU A 30 -6.86 -3.35 10.24
N ALA A 31 -8.10 -3.82 10.39
CA ALA A 31 -9.25 -3.00 10.79
C ALA A 31 -9.21 -2.43 12.23
N LYS A 32 -8.12 -2.62 13.00
CA LYS A 32 -7.96 -2.13 14.38
C LYS A 32 -9.15 -2.45 15.29
N THR A 33 -9.82 -3.55 15.02
CA THR A 33 -10.96 -4.06 15.79
C THR A 33 -10.56 -4.31 17.24
N ASN A 34 -11.54 -4.31 18.15
CA ASN A 34 -11.36 -4.56 19.60
C ASN A 34 -10.93 -6.01 19.94
N PHE A 35 -10.31 -6.73 19.01
CA PHE A 35 -9.75 -8.04 19.31
C PHE A 35 -8.56 -7.91 20.27
N PRO A 36 -8.41 -8.87 21.20
CA PRO A 36 -7.18 -9.05 21.94
C PRO A 36 -6.00 -9.22 20.98
N ILE A 37 -4.84 -8.70 21.35
CA ILE A 37 -3.60 -8.79 20.57
C ILE A 37 -3.23 -10.24 20.22
N GLN A 38 -3.55 -11.19 21.10
CA GLN A 38 -3.33 -12.62 20.88
C GLN A 38 -4.23 -13.16 19.76
N GLY A 39 -5.45 -12.66 19.64
CA GLY A 39 -6.38 -13.02 18.56
C GLY A 39 -5.87 -12.52 17.21
N GLN A 40 -5.47 -11.25 17.14
CA GLN A 40 -4.87 -10.68 15.94
C GLN A 40 -3.57 -11.40 15.54
N ALA A 41 -2.70 -11.72 16.49
CA ALA A 41 -1.51 -12.51 16.23
C ALA A 41 -1.83 -13.93 15.74
N SER A 42 -2.89 -14.54 16.25
CA SER A 42 -3.35 -15.86 15.77
C SER A 42 -3.83 -15.78 14.32
N PHE A 43 -4.56 -14.72 13.96
CA PHE A 43 -4.93 -14.44 12.57
C PHE A 43 -3.72 -14.24 11.67
N CYS A 44 -2.72 -13.46 12.09
CA CYS A 44 -1.45 -13.31 11.37
C CYS A 44 -0.81 -14.68 11.11
N ARG A 45 -0.72 -15.54 12.12
CA ARG A 45 -0.11 -16.87 11.98
C ARG A 45 -0.89 -17.77 11.04
N VAL A 46 -2.22 -17.80 11.16
CA VAL A 46 -3.08 -18.62 10.28
C VAL A 46 -2.96 -18.15 8.84
N LEU A 47 -3.00 -16.84 8.59
CA LEU A 47 -2.80 -16.28 7.26
C LEU A 47 -1.44 -16.68 6.70
N THR A 48 -0.36 -16.48 7.47
CA THR A 48 1.00 -16.83 7.04
C THR A 48 1.17 -18.32 6.79
N GLU A 49 0.58 -19.20 7.60
CA GLU A 49 0.62 -20.66 7.38
C GLU A 49 -0.07 -21.08 6.08
N ILE A 50 -1.22 -20.48 5.77
CA ILE A 50 -1.93 -20.75 4.51
C ILE A 50 -1.10 -20.25 3.33
N CYS A 51 -0.55 -19.05 3.40
CA CYS A 51 0.35 -18.50 2.39
C CYS A 51 1.60 -19.37 2.20
N LYS A 52 2.19 -19.86 3.30
CA LYS A 52 3.33 -20.78 3.30
C LYS A 52 3.03 -22.07 2.54
N CYS A 53 1.87 -22.67 2.82
CA CYS A 53 1.42 -23.85 2.10
C CYS A 53 1.18 -23.61 0.60
N LYS A 54 0.82 -22.39 0.21
CA LYS A 54 0.59 -21.99 -1.20
C LYS A 54 1.86 -21.49 -1.90
N GLY A 55 2.96 -21.26 -1.18
CA GLY A 55 4.15 -20.61 -1.72
C GLY A 55 3.96 -19.11 -2.01
N ASP A 56 2.90 -18.48 -1.50
CA ASP A 56 2.62 -17.06 -1.72
C ASP A 56 3.33 -16.19 -0.68
N LYS A 57 4.53 -15.73 -1.02
CA LYS A 57 5.32 -14.83 -0.16
C LYS A 57 4.74 -13.40 -0.11
N SER A 58 3.99 -13.00 -1.13
CA SER A 58 3.59 -11.60 -1.34
C SER A 58 2.60 -11.10 -0.29
N LEU A 59 1.62 -11.93 0.08
CA LEU A 59 0.54 -11.52 0.98
C LEU A 59 1.01 -11.30 2.44
N PRO A 60 1.83 -12.18 3.06
CA PRO A 60 2.37 -11.92 4.40
C PRO A 60 3.28 -10.70 4.47
N LEU A 61 4.07 -10.47 3.42
CA LEU A 61 4.90 -9.27 3.31
C LEU A 61 4.04 -8.02 3.19
N SER A 62 3.03 -8.04 2.32
CA SER A 62 2.06 -6.95 2.16
C SER A 62 1.35 -6.65 3.49
N LEU A 63 0.96 -7.68 4.24
CA LEU A 63 0.33 -7.53 5.56
C LEU A 63 1.26 -6.80 6.54
N CYS A 64 2.53 -7.20 6.62
CA CYS A 64 3.51 -6.54 7.48
C CYS A 64 3.65 -5.05 7.13
N CYS A 65 3.61 -4.72 5.85
CA CYS A 65 3.75 -3.36 5.36
C CYS A 65 2.49 -2.55 5.63
N ASP A 66 1.31 -3.10 5.34
CA ASP A 66 0.03 -2.46 5.61
C ASP A 66 -0.19 -2.25 7.12
N LEU A 67 0.26 -3.17 7.98
CA LEU A 67 0.27 -2.98 9.44
C LEU A 67 1.07 -1.75 9.85
N LEU A 68 2.19 -1.48 9.18
CA LEU A 68 3.02 -0.30 9.41
C LEU A 68 2.36 0.95 8.81
N LYS A 69 1.79 0.87 7.59
CA LYS A 69 1.02 1.94 6.93
C LYS A 69 -0.11 2.46 7.81
N VAL A 70 -0.96 1.55 8.31
CA VAL A 70 -2.12 1.95 9.11
C VAL A 70 -1.73 2.37 10.52
N ARG A 71 -0.43 2.40 10.87
CA ARG A 71 0.08 2.66 12.22
C ARG A 71 -0.65 1.81 13.25
N HIS A 72 -0.72 0.51 13.00
CA HIS A 72 -1.37 -0.41 13.92
C HIS A 72 -0.63 -0.37 15.27
N ARG A 73 -1.34 -0.17 16.39
CA ARG A 73 -0.69 -0.01 17.71
C ARG A 73 0.21 -1.19 18.11
N PHE A 74 -0.06 -2.35 17.52
CA PHE A 74 0.65 -3.60 17.75
C PHE A 74 1.50 -4.08 16.56
N SER A 75 1.77 -3.23 15.54
CA SER A 75 2.49 -3.67 14.33
C SER A 75 3.76 -4.46 14.63
N PRO A 76 4.65 -4.06 15.56
CA PRO A 76 5.87 -4.83 15.83
C PRO A 76 5.60 -6.27 16.30
N TYR A 77 4.56 -6.46 17.13
CA TYR A 77 4.18 -7.77 17.65
C TYR A 77 3.50 -8.65 16.59
N LEU A 78 2.67 -8.04 15.75
CA LEU A 78 1.97 -8.73 14.67
C LEU A 78 2.93 -9.14 13.55
N VAL A 79 3.86 -8.25 13.17
CA VAL A 79 4.96 -8.55 12.25
C VAL A 79 5.82 -9.69 12.80
N ALA A 80 6.21 -9.65 14.08
CA ALA A 80 6.96 -10.75 14.71
C ALA A 80 6.18 -12.08 14.67
N SER A 81 4.85 -12.04 14.77
CA SER A 81 4.00 -13.22 14.67
C SER A 81 3.94 -13.81 13.26
N VAL A 82 4.02 -12.97 12.23
CA VAL A 82 4.17 -13.41 10.82
C VAL A 82 5.55 -14.04 10.62
N VAL A 83 6.62 -13.35 11.00
CA VAL A 83 8.01 -13.81 10.83
C VAL A 83 8.27 -15.12 11.58
N ALA A 84 7.66 -15.31 12.76
CA ALA A 84 7.82 -16.54 13.53
C ALA A 84 7.30 -17.80 12.80
N VAL A 85 6.36 -17.65 11.88
CA VAL A 85 5.75 -18.76 11.11
C VAL A 85 6.53 -19.04 9.83
N TRP A 86 6.91 -17.98 9.13
CA TRP A 86 7.61 -18.08 7.86
C TRP A 86 8.71 -17.03 7.86
N LYS A 87 9.92 -17.47 8.19
CA LYS A 87 11.11 -16.61 8.28
C LYS A 87 11.72 -16.39 6.93
N GLU A 88 11.65 -17.40 6.06
CA GLU A 88 12.26 -17.48 4.74
C GLU A 88 11.92 -16.28 3.82
N PRO A 89 10.70 -15.69 3.82
CA PRO A 89 10.41 -14.45 3.09
C PRO A 89 11.08 -13.20 3.67
N PHE A 90 11.67 -13.32 4.87
CA PHE A 90 12.32 -12.26 5.63
C PHE A 90 13.80 -12.55 5.91
N GLU A 91 14.30 -13.73 5.52
CA GLU A 91 15.70 -14.12 5.65
C GLU A 91 16.50 -13.45 4.55
N LEU A 92 17.65 -12.89 4.94
CA LEU A 92 18.56 -12.25 4.01
C LEU A 92 19.37 -13.35 3.31
N SER A 93 19.37 -13.39 1.97
CA SER A 93 20.41 -14.13 1.26
C SER A 93 21.71 -13.30 1.26
N ASP A 94 22.85 -13.95 1.05
CA ASP A 94 24.10 -13.23 0.83
C ASP A 94 24.17 -12.60 -0.58
N ASP A 95 23.22 -12.98 -1.45
CA ASP A 95 23.08 -12.56 -2.85
C ASP A 95 21.88 -11.61 -3.06
N LEU A 96 21.49 -10.86 -2.02
CA LEU A 96 20.30 -10.01 -2.12
C LEU A 96 20.49 -8.88 -3.13
N SER A 97 19.42 -8.63 -3.88
CA SER A 97 19.28 -7.38 -4.62
C SER A 97 19.26 -6.20 -3.64
N ASN A 98 19.75 -5.05 -4.08
CA ASN A 98 19.83 -3.86 -3.23
C ASN A 98 18.44 -3.42 -2.72
N GLU A 99 17.37 -3.72 -3.46
CA GLU A 99 15.96 -3.51 -3.14
C GLU A 99 15.48 -4.37 -1.96
N GLU A 100 16.05 -5.56 -1.78
CA GLU A 100 15.73 -6.44 -0.67
C GLU A 100 16.48 -6.02 0.60
N VAL A 101 17.76 -5.67 0.47
CA VAL A 101 18.52 -5.03 1.56
C VAL A 101 17.79 -3.78 2.04
N ALA A 102 17.23 -3.02 1.09
CA ALA A 102 16.44 -1.85 1.35
C ALA A 102 15.18 -2.13 2.21
N LEU A 103 14.34 -3.06 1.75
CA LEU A 103 13.13 -3.48 2.45
C LEU A 103 13.41 -3.97 3.87
N PHE A 104 14.39 -4.86 4.02
CA PHE A 104 14.69 -5.45 5.32
C PHE A 104 15.34 -4.45 6.28
N GLY A 105 16.17 -3.54 5.78
CA GLY A 105 16.67 -2.41 6.55
C GLY A 105 15.54 -1.51 7.07
N ALA A 106 14.52 -1.25 6.27
CA ALA A 106 13.35 -0.48 6.69
C ALA A 106 12.50 -1.22 7.73
N VAL A 107 12.21 -2.50 7.53
CA VAL A 107 11.50 -3.35 8.52
C VAL A 107 12.27 -3.43 9.84
N ALA A 108 13.60 -3.55 9.79
CA ALA A 108 14.45 -3.66 10.97
C ALA A 108 14.64 -2.31 11.68
N LEU A 109 14.68 -1.20 10.94
CA LEU A 109 14.45 0.14 11.50
C LEU A 109 13.14 0.05 12.28
N GLY A 110 12.02 -0.28 11.60
CA GLY A 110 10.65 -0.50 12.08
C GLY A 110 10.51 -1.10 13.48
N THR A 111 11.37 -2.06 13.82
CA THR A 111 11.32 -2.85 15.05
C THR A 111 12.17 -2.32 16.22
N LYS A 112 12.74 -1.10 16.11
CA LYS A 112 13.60 -0.44 17.14
C LYS A 112 14.89 -1.21 17.49
N LYS A 113 15.28 -2.22 16.70
CA LYS A 113 16.46 -3.06 16.98
C LYS A 113 17.70 -2.76 16.13
N PHE A 114 17.82 -1.54 15.58
CA PHE A 114 19.05 -1.12 14.89
C PHE A 114 19.85 -0.08 15.68
N SER A 115 21.05 -0.49 16.07
CA SER A 115 22.11 0.33 16.63
C SER A 115 22.67 1.28 15.56
N LYS A 116 23.15 2.45 16.03
CA LYS A 116 24.16 3.43 15.52
C LYS A 116 24.69 3.47 14.06
N TYR A 117 24.34 2.59 13.13
CA TYR A 117 25.12 2.32 11.91
C TYR A 117 24.56 2.84 10.58
N CYS A 118 23.49 3.64 10.55
CA CYS A 118 23.00 4.19 9.27
C CYS A 118 22.70 5.68 9.43
N LYS A 119 23.74 6.50 9.25
CA LYS A 119 23.62 7.97 9.23
C LYS A 119 22.82 8.38 7.99
N LEU A 120 22.01 9.42 8.16
CA LEU A 120 21.14 10.08 7.17
C LEU A 120 21.70 10.21 5.73
N GLN A 121 23.03 10.27 5.56
CA GLN A 121 23.68 10.31 4.24
C GLN A 121 23.49 9.04 3.40
N GLN A 122 23.36 7.86 4.03
CA GLN A 122 22.95 6.65 3.31
C GLN A 122 21.49 6.71 2.86
N LYS A 123 20.61 7.47 3.54
CA LYS A 123 19.18 7.60 3.16
C LYS A 123 18.97 8.33 1.83
N LEU A 124 19.81 9.32 1.52
CA LEU A 124 19.74 10.10 0.27
C LEU A 124 20.43 9.40 -0.90
N SER A 125 21.59 8.77 -0.68
CA SER A 125 22.22 7.90 -1.71
C SER A 125 21.33 6.70 -2.06
N TYR A 126 20.48 6.27 -1.13
CA TYR A 126 19.55 5.19 -1.29
C TYR A 126 18.29 5.57 -2.07
N LEU A 127 17.72 6.77 -1.89
CA LEU A 127 16.67 7.29 -2.77
C LEU A 127 17.16 7.48 -4.20
N LYS A 128 18.42 7.95 -4.35
CA LYS A 128 19.09 8.08 -5.65
C LYS A 128 19.33 6.72 -6.31
N PHE A 129 19.71 5.71 -5.55
CA PHE A 129 19.80 4.33 -6.04
C PHE A 129 18.43 3.78 -6.48
N LEU A 130 17.36 4.01 -5.70
CA LEU A 130 16.00 3.57 -6.05
C LEU A 130 15.41 4.32 -7.26
N SER A 131 15.90 5.52 -7.60
CA SER A 131 15.55 6.21 -8.85
C SER A 131 16.27 5.65 -10.07
N GLU A 132 17.46 5.09 -9.88
CA GLU A 132 18.28 4.48 -10.94
C GLU A 132 17.91 3.00 -11.19
N SER A 133 17.16 2.38 -10.27
CA SER A 133 16.88 0.93 -10.23
C SER A 133 15.41 0.58 -10.40
N LEU A 134 14.64 1.35 -11.18
CA LEU A 134 13.28 0.91 -11.53
C LEU A 134 13.41 -0.44 -12.25
N PRO A 135 12.92 -1.54 -11.67
CA PRO A 135 13.17 -2.85 -12.24
C PRO A 135 12.48 -2.96 -13.59
N ASP A 136 13.11 -3.67 -14.53
CA ASP A 136 12.48 -4.04 -15.82
C ASP A 136 11.15 -4.80 -15.60
N SER A 137 10.97 -5.36 -14.40
CA SER A 137 9.75 -6.04 -13.96
C SER A 137 9.16 -5.34 -12.73
N TYR A 138 7.94 -4.81 -12.87
CA TYR A 138 7.16 -4.22 -11.80
C TYR A 138 6.74 -5.19 -10.67
N ASN A 139 7.12 -6.47 -10.75
CA ASN A 139 6.76 -7.51 -9.78
C ASN A 139 7.37 -7.27 -8.38
N ASP A 140 8.45 -6.51 -8.28
CA ASP A 140 9.16 -6.23 -7.02
C ASP A 140 8.90 -4.83 -6.44
N LEU A 141 8.00 -4.04 -7.05
CA LEU A 141 7.66 -2.68 -6.60
C LEU A 141 7.16 -2.61 -5.14
N TRP A 142 6.60 -3.70 -4.64
CA TRP A 142 6.16 -3.78 -3.25
C TRP A 142 7.33 -3.61 -2.27
N LYS A 143 8.57 -4.02 -2.64
CA LYS A 143 9.78 -3.82 -1.82
C LYS A 143 10.10 -2.34 -1.66
N LEU A 144 10.04 -1.60 -2.77
CA LEU A 144 10.24 -0.15 -2.82
C LEU A 144 9.14 0.59 -2.01
N THR A 145 7.87 0.26 -2.27
CA THR A 145 6.72 0.87 -1.60
C THR A 145 6.82 0.73 -0.09
N SER A 146 7.07 -0.49 0.35
CA SER A 146 7.13 -0.85 1.76
C SER A 146 8.26 -0.13 2.47
N THR A 147 9.43 -0.05 1.84
CA THR A 147 10.58 0.68 2.34
C THR A 147 10.27 2.15 2.61
N LEU A 148 9.75 2.85 1.61
CA LEU A 148 9.50 4.29 1.68
C LEU A 148 8.40 4.62 2.69
N VAL A 149 7.37 3.79 2.75
CA VAL A 149 6.31 3.90 3.73
C VAL A 149 6.83 3.72 5.15
N ILE A 150 7.68 2.71 5.40
CA ILE A 150 8.22 2.46 6.74
C ILE A 150 9.13 3.60 7.18
N LEU A 151 9.96 4.12 6.27
CA LEU A 151 10.77 5.31 6.51
C LEU A 151 9.89 6.51 6.84
N SER A 152 8.86 6.76 6.04
CA SER A 152 7.89 7.85 6.23
C SER A 152 7.06 7.69 7.51
N GLY A 153 6.90 6.48 8.02
CA GLY A 153 6.26 6.23 9.32
C GLY A 153 7.09 6.70 10.52
N ARG A 154 8.35 7.09 10.32
CA ARG A 154 9.34 7.32 11.40
C ARG A 154 9.92 8.73 11.43
N GLU A 155 9.99 9.37 10.28
CA GLU A 155 10.55 10.70 10.15
C GLU A 155 9.50 11.79 10.41
N LYS A 156 9.96 13.02 10.60
CA LYS A 156 9.07 14.19 10.70
C LYS A 156 8.50 14.54 9.33
N TRP A 157 7.30 15.11 9.31
CA TRP A 157 6.61 15.45 8.06
C TRP A 157 7.43 16.35 7.14
N ASP A 158 7.98 17.45 7.66
CA ASP A 158 8.77 18.38 6.84
C ASP A 158 9.92 17.68 6.10
N TRP A 159 10.54 16.68 6.75
CA TRP A 159 11.58 15.88 6.13
C TRP A 159 11.03 14.94 5.06
N ILE A 160 9.89 14.29 5.32
CA ILE A 160 9.22 13.38 4.37
C ILE A 160 8.77 14.14 3.13
N GLU A 161 8.18 15.32 3.32
CA GLU A 161 7.71 16.19 2.26
C GLU A 161 8.87 16.58 1.34
N GLU A 162 9.94 17.17 1.90
CA GLU A 162 11.09 17.62 1.12
C GLU A 162 11.83 16.46 0.44
N ASN A 163 12.09 15.36 1.15
CA ASN A 163 13.05 14.34 0.71
C ASN A 163 12.41 13.14 0.03
N VAL A 164 11.15 12.82 0.34
CA VAL A 164 10.46 11.64 -0.22
C VAL A 164 9.35 12.04 -1.17
N ILE A 165 8.52 13.00 -0.79
CA ILE A 165 7.43 13.45 -1.67
C ILE A 165 8.00 14.28 -2.81
N ASP A 166 8.64 15.41 -2.52
CA ASP A 166 9.05 16.36 -3.55
C ASP A 166 10.24 15.84 -4.35
N ALA A 167 11.33 15.47 -3.65
CA ALA A 167 12.57 15.05 -4.31
C ALA A 167 12.48 13.69 -5.02
N TYR A 168 11.54 12.82 -4.63
CA TYR A 168 11.43 11.47 -5.19
C TYR A 168 10.09 11.27 -5.90
N ILE A 169 8.96 11.27 -5.20
CA ILE A 169 7.67 10.93 -5.83
C ILE A 169 7.26 11.95 -6.90
N VAL A 170 7.25 13.24 -6.59
CA VAL A 170 6.84 14.31 -7.49
C VAL A 170 7.78 14.40 -8.69
N ALA A 171 9.09 14.31 -8.45
CA ALA A 171 10.09 14.29 -9.52
C ALA A 171 9.82 13.17 -10.54
N HIS A 172 9.45 11.96 -10.08
CA HIS A 172 9.14 10.84 -10.98
C HIS A 172 7.77 10.98 -11.64
N LEU A 173 6.75 11.48 -10.93
CA LEU A 173 5.46 11.81 -11.54
C LEU A 173 5.63 12.81 -12.70
N GLU A 174 6.50 13.80 -12.54
CA GLU A 174 6.78 14.76 -13.60
C GLU A 174 7.43 14.07 -14.80
N ILE A 175 8.51 13.30 -14.58
CA ILE A 175 9.19 12.56 -15.64
C ILE A 175 8.21 11.67 -16.42
N PHE A 176 7.37 10.89 -15.73
CA PHE A 176 6.46 9.93 -16.36
C PHE A 176 5.19 10.55 -16.94
N SER A 177 4.96 11.85 -16.73
CA SER A 177 3.81 12.59 -17.27
C SER A 177 4.16 13.63 -18.32
N SER A 178 5.44 13.92 -18.54
CA SER A 178 5.87 14.95 -19.51
C SER A 178 7.07 14.56 -20.37
N GLN A 179 8.01 13.74 -19.87
CA GLN A 179 9.27 13.44 -20.58
C GLN A 179 9.30 12.01 -21.13
N MET A 180 8.85 11.03 -20.34
CA MET A 180 8.88 9.62 -20.67
C MET A 180 7.55 8.98 -20.27
N LEU A 181 6.53 9.15 -21.12
CA LEU A 181 5.18 8.66 -20.82
C LEU A 181 5.20 7.17 -20.45
N ASN A 182 4.84 6.88 -19.21
CA ASN A 182 4.83 5.52 -18.68
C ASN A 182 3.66 5.36 -17.71
N LYS A 183 2.56 4.82 -18.22
CA LYS A 183 1.31 4.63 -17.48
C LYS A 183 1.49 3.83 -16.20
N GLN A 184 2.28 2.76 -16.23
CA GLN A 184 2.44 1.85 -15.10
C GLN A 184 3.29 2.49 -14.00
N ALA A 185 4.40 3.14 -14.37
CA ALA A 185 5.21 3.88 -13.42
C ALA A 185 4.46 5.07 -12.81
N PHE A 186 3.75 5.85 -13.63
CA PHE A 186 2.96 6.99 -13.14
C PHE A 186 1.88 6.56 -12.15
N ASP A 187 1.14 5.49 -12.47
CA ASP A 187 0.13 4.93 -11.57
C ASP A 187 0.73 4.43 -10.24
N PHE A 188 1.89 3.76 -10.31
CA PHE A 188 2.64 3.34 -9.14
C PHE A 188 2.99 4.53 -8.23
N PHE A 189 3.57 5.60 -8.78
CA PHE A 189 3.95 6.77 -7.99
C PHE A 189 2.73 7.53 -7.44
N CYS A 190 1.60 7.54 -8.15
CA CYS A 190 0.34 8.06 -7.62
C CYS A 190 -0.12 7.26 -6.39
N ASN A 191 -0.08 5.93 -6.45
CA ASN A 191 -0.46 5.08 -5.31
C ASN A 191 0.53 5.21 -4.14
N LEU A 192 1.84 5.28 -4.42
CA LEU A 192 2.88 5.50 -3.41
C LEU A 192 2.72 6.86 -2.70
N TYR A 193 2.34 7.90 -3.44
CA TYR A 193 1.99 9.20 -2.88
C TYR A 193 0.90 9.07 -1.81
N VAL A 194 -0.19 8.36 -2.14
CA VAL A 194 -1.32 8.13 -1.23
C VAL A 194 -0.87 7.35 0.00
N ASP A 195 -0.11 6.27 -0.19
CA ASP A 195 0.40 5.43 0.90
C ASP A 195 1.23 6.21 1.93
N ILE A 196 2.01 7.20 1.48
CA ILE A 196 2.82 8.06 2.34
C ILE A 196 1.99 9.20 2.93
N ALA A 197 1.16 9.86 2.14
CA ALA A 197 0.32 10.98 2.58
C ALA A 197 -0.70 10.58 3.66
N VAL A 198 -1.25 9.37 3.60
CA VAL A 198 -2.19 8.85 4.61
C VAL A 198 -1.54 8.73 6.00
N LEU A 199 -0.21 8.64 6.08
CA LEU A 199 0.50 8.63 7.35
C LEU A 199 0.35 9.96 8.09
N ASN A 200 0.04 11.08 7.42
CA ASN A 200 -0.14 12.37 8.07
C ASN A 200 -1.51 13.01 7.79
N ARG A 201 -2.46 12.76 8.70
CA ARG A 201 -3.87 13.20 8.57
C ARG A 201 -4.08 14.72 8.67
N SER A 202 -3.14 15.47 9.23
CA SER A 202 -3.28 16.93 9.41
C SER A 202 -2.85 17.74 8.18
N TYR A 203 -2.41 17.08 7.10
CA TYR A 203 -1.89 17.74 5.92
C TYR A 203 -2.79 17.54 4.69
N HIS A 204 -3.14 18.65 4.03
CA HIS A 204 -3.92 18.65 2.78
C HIS A 204 -2.98 18.47 1.58
N SER A 205 -2.55 17.23 1.38
CA SER A 205 -1.54 16.86 0.39
C SER A 205 -2.10 16.71 -1.03
N GLU A 206 -3.42 16.80 -1.23
CA GLU A 206 -4.02 16.52 -2.55
C GLU A 206 -3.58 17.49 -3.68
N LYS A 207 -2.92 18.61 -3.37
CA LYS A 207 -2.49 19.63 -4.34
C LYS A 207 -1.69 19.05 -5.51
N VAL A 208 -0.75 18.15 -5.25
CA VAL A 208 0.08 17.51 -6.29
C VAL A 208 -0.78 16.65 -7.21
N LEU A 209 -1.66 15.81 -6.64
CA LEU A 209 -2.52 14.96 -7.46
C LEU A 209 -3.56 15.78 -8.22
N ILE A 210 -4.08 16.87 -7.62
CA ILE A 210 -5.01 17.79 -8.26
C ILE A 210 -4.37 18.45 -9.48
N SER A 211 -3.09 18.87 -9.42
CA SER A 211 -2.44 19.47 -10.60
C SER A 211 -2.35 18.49 -11.77
N TYR A 212 -2.09 17.20 -11.51
CA TYR A 212 -2.10 16.19 -12.57
C TYR A 212 -3.51 15.88 -13.08
N PHE A 213 -4.51 15.86 -12.19
CA PHE A 213 -5.91 15.66 -12.58
C PHE A 213 -6.48 16.83 -13.42
N GLN A 214 -6.04 18.05 -13.14
CA GLN A 214 -6.45 19.26 -13.85
C GLN A 214 -5.63 19.56 -15.10
N LYS A 215 -4.54 18.81 -15.35
CA LYS A 215 -3.69 18.98 -16.53
C LYS A 215 -4.53 18.82 -17.80
N GLU A 216 -4.37 19.75 -18.74
CA GLU A 216 -5.02 19.64 -20.04
C GLU A 216 -4.49 18.40 -20.77
N ILE A 217 -5.42 17.56 -21.24
CA ILE A 217 -5.09 16.37 -22.02
C ILE A 217 -4.91 16.83 -23.46
N LEU A 218 -3.66 16.81 -23.93
CA LEU A 218 -3.32 17.22 -25.28
C LEU A 218 -3.48 16.05 -26.27
N ASN A 219 -3.23 14.82 -25.82
CA ASN A 219 -3.36 13.59 -26.61
C ASN A 219 -4.18 12.52 -25.86
N GLU A 220 -4.83 11.60 -26.59
CA GLU A 220 -5.54 10.46 -25.97
C GLU A 220 -4.61 9.61 -25.09
N ASP A 221 -3.34 9.49 -25.47
CA ASP A 221 -2.31 8.79 -24.70
C ASP A 221 -2.01 9.44 -23.34
N ASP A 222 -2.39 10.71 -23.12
CA ASP A 222 -2.19 11.40 -21.83
C ASP A 222 -3.35 11.17 -20.85
N SER A 223 -4.45 10.55 -21.32
CA SER A 223 -5.64 10.29 -20.50
C SER A 223 -5.34 9.50 -19.22
N PHE A 224 -4.32 8.63 -19.24
CA PHE A 224 -3.93 7.84 -18.07
C PHE A 224 -3.44 8.71 -16.90
N ILE A 225 -2.91 9.91 -17.16
CA ILE A 225 -2.42 10.83 -16.13
C ILE A 225 -3.59 11.25 -15.26
N LYS A 226 -4.67 11.71 -15.91
CA LYS A 226 -5.89 12.15 -15.26
C LYS A 226 -6.56 11.00 -14.52
N ASP A 227 -6.66 9.83 -15.14
CA ASP A 227 -7.27 8.65 -14.53
C ASP A 227 -6.50 8.21 -13.28
N SER A 228 -5.18 8.04 -13.38
CA SER A 228 -4.34 7.60 -12.24
C SER A 228 -4.40 8.61 -11.08
N ALA A 229 -4.35 9.91 -11.40
CA ALA A 229 -4.47 10.97 -10.40
C ALA A 229 -5.86 10.98 -9.73
N ALA A 230 -6.95 10.82 -10.51
CA ALA A 230 -8.31 10.75 -9.98
C ALA A 230 -8.48 9.58 -9.01
N ILE A 231 -8.05 8.38 -9.41
CA ILE A 231 -8.08 7.17 -8.57
C ILE A 231 -7.32 7.40 -7.26
N ALA A 232 -6.12 7.98 -7.34
CA ALA A 232 -5.32 8.28 -6.16
C ALA A 232 -5.98 9.31 -5.23
N ILE A 233 -6.59 10.37 -5.76
CA ILE A 233 -7.35 11.35 -4.96
C ILE A 233 -8.55 10.68 -4.27
N ILE A 234 -9.26 9.80 -4.98
CA ILE A 234 -10.36 9.03 -4.38
C ILE A 234 -9.84 8.18 -3.23
N LYS A 235 -8.77 7.38 -3.45
CA LYS A 235 -8.14 6.56 -2.40
C LYS A 235 -7.74 7.42 -1.20
N LEU A 236 -7.08 8.56 -1.43
CA LEU A 236 -6.65 9.48 -0.37
C LEU A 236 -7.83 10.05 0.43
N SER A 237 -8.86 10.55 -0.26
CA SER A 237 -10.08 11.10 0.34
C SER A 237 -10.77 10.06 1.23
N VAL A 238 -10.85 8.82 0.75
CA VAL A 238 -11.44 7.69 1.49
C VAL A 238 -10.63 7.37 2.74
N PHE A 239 -9.30 7.27 2.63
CA PHE A 239 -8.42 6.95 3.77
C PHE A 239 -8.35 8.07 4.82
N GLN A 240 -8.37 9.33 4.39
CA GLN A 240 -8.32 10.49 5.28
C GLN A 240 -9.71 10.89 5.82
N LYS A 241 -10.79 10.24 5.36
CA LYS A 241 -12.18 10.62 5.67
C LYS A 241 -12.48 12.07 5.31
N GLN A 242 -11.94 12.53 4.19
CA GLN A 242 -12.15 13.88 3.68
C GLN A 242 -13.20 13.85 2.57
N LYS A 243 -13.85 15.00 2.38
CA LYS A 243 -14.79 15.18 1.27
C LYS A 243 -14.00 15.16 -0.04
N MET A 244 -14.46 14.35 -0.99
CA MET A 244 -13.85 14.30 -2.31
C MET A 244 -14.01 15.64 -3.05
N PRO A 245 -12.98 16.11 -3.76
CA PRO A 245 -13.11 17.29 -4.61
C PRO A 245 -14.24 17.13 -5.63
N ALA A 246 -15.08 18.15 -5.80
CA ALA A 246 -16.27 18.07 -6.66
C ALA A 246 -15.96 17.73 -8.13
N SER A 247 -14.79 18.15 -8.62
CA SER A 247 -14.32 17.84 -9.97
C SER A 247 -13.98 16.35 -10.14
N VAL A 248 -13.39 15.74 -9.11
CA VAL A 248 -13.08 14.30 -9.06
C VAL A 248 -14.36 13.48 -8.90
N LEU A 249 -15.32 13.97 -8.11
CA LEU A 249 -16.63 13.32 -7.97
C LEU A 249 -17.37 13.27 -9.32
N LYS A 250 -17.43 14.39 -10.05
CA LYS A 250 -18.01 14.41 -11.40
C LYS A 250 -17.28 13.49 -12.39
N TRP A 251 -15.98 13.33 -12.24
CA TRP A 251 -15.22 12.38 -13.04
C TRP A 251 -15.58 10.95 -12.68
N PHE A 252 -15.67 10.62 -11.39
CA PHE A 252 -16.08 9.29 -10.90
C PHE A 252 -17.46 8.90 -11.44
N GLU A 253 -18.46 9.77 -11.33
CA GLU A 253 -19.83 9.52 -11.83
C GLU A 253 -19.87 9.19 -13.34
N LYS A 254 -18.95 9.76 -14.12
CA LYS A 254 -18.88 9.58 -15.58
C LYS A 254 -18.02 8.39 -16.02
N ASN A 255 -17.21 7.83 -15.13
CA ASN A 255 -16.20 6.82 -15.46
C ASN A 255 -16.40 5.53 -14.66
N GLN A 256 -17.64 5.16 -14.33
CA GLN A 256 -17.96 3.96 -13.54
C GLN A 256 -17.40 2.67 -14.17
N ASP A 257 -17.28 2.62 -15.50
CA ASP A 257 -16.72 1.47 -16.23
C ASP A 257 -15.18 1.44 -16.25
N ASN A 258 -14.49 2.39 -15.59
CA ASN A 258 -13.03 2.41 -15.57
C ASN A 258 -12.50 1.21 -14.78
N PRO A 259 -11.65 0.35 -15.37
CA PRO A 259 -11.19 -0.88 -14.72
C PRO A 259 -10.39 -0.63 -13.44
N LYS A 260 -9.78 0.57 -13.27
CA LYS A 260 -9.07 0.94 -12.05
C LYS A 260 -9.99 1.20 -10.86
N LEU A 261 -11.28 1.44 -11.08
CA LEU A 261 -12.25 1.64 -10.00
C LEU A 261 -12.51 0.34 -9.21
N ALA A 262 -12.32 -0.83 -9.83
CA ALA A 262 -12.41 -2.11 -9.14
C ALA A 262 -11.40 -2.21 -7.97
N GLU A 263 -10.21 -1.60 -8.11
CA GLU A 263 -9.23 -1.55 -7.02
C GLU A 263 -9.68 -0.69 -5.83
N ILE A 264 -10.58 0.26 -6.06
CA ILE A 264 -11.10 1.13 -5.00
C ILE A 264 -12.16 0.40 -4.19
N GLU A 265 -12.90 -0.55 -4.76
CA GLU A 265 -13.88 -1.36 -4.02
C GLU A 265 -13.25 -2.05 -2.80
N ASP A 266 -12.05 -2.64 -2.96
CA ASP A 266 -11.29 -3.24 -1.85
C ASP A 266 -10.89 -2.20 -0.80
N VAL A 267 -10.54 -0.99 -1.21
CA VAL A 267 -10.22 0.15 -0.32
C VAL A 267 -11.46 0.63 0.43
N PHE A 268 -12.63 0.63 -0.21
CA PHE A 268 -13.91 0.95 0.41
C PHE A 268 -14.35 -0.12 1.41
N GLN A 269 -14.18 -1.41 1.08
CA GLN A 269 -14.44 -2.51 2.01
C GLN A 269 -13.58 -2.39 3.28
N ARG A 270 -12.32 -1.96 3.17
CA ARG A 270 -11.46 -1.68 4.34
C ARG A 270 -12.05 -0.61 5.27
N ARG A 271 -12.67 0.43 4.71
CA ARG A 271 -13.33 1.50 5.49
C ARG A 271 -14.62 1.02 6.14
N LEU A 272 -15.43 0.24 5.43
CA LEU A 272 -16.67 -0.37 5.95
C LEU A 272 -16.45 -1.21 7.20
N ILE A 273 -15.41 -2.04 7.19
CA ILE A 273 -15.06 -2.90 8.34
C ILE A 273 -14.57 -2.06 9.53
N TYR A 274 -13.92 -0.93 9.29
CA TYR A 274 -13.46 -0.01 10.32
C TYR A 274 -14.61 0.75 11.01
N ASP A 275 -15.65 1.13 10.23
CA ASP A 275 -16.79 1.92 10.74
C ASP A 275 -17.98 1.04 11.20
N GLY A 276 -17.92 -0.29 11.03
CA GLY A 276 -18.94 -1.22 11.53
C GLY A 276 -20.28 -1.18 10.78
N SER A 277 -20.38 -0.44 9.68
CA SER A 277 -21.55 -0.34 8.82
C SER A 277 -21.57 -1.50 7.81
N GLN A 278 -22.75 -2.08 7.55
CA GLN A 278 -22.87 -3.24 6.66
C GLN A 278 -22.93 -2.91 5.15
N TYR A 279 -23.20 -1.66 4.75
CA TYR A 279 -23.20 -1.23 3.35
C TYR A 279 -22.89 0.27 3.24
N LEU A 280 -22.07 0.68 2.26
CA LEU A 280 -21.87 2.09 1.88
C LEU A 280 -22.87 2.38 0.75
N SER A 281 -23.67 3.42 0.92
CA SER A 281 -24.35 4.08 -0.18
C SER A 281 -23.38 5.05 -0.87
N VAL A 282 -23.67 5.46 -2.11
CA VAL A 282 -22.94 6.56 -2.79
C VAL A 282 -22.87 7.81 -1.90
N GLN A 283 -23.86 8.03 -1.03
CA GLN A 283 -23.89 9.18 -0.12
C GLN A 283 -22.77 9.13 0.94
N ASP A 284 -22.31 7.94 1.33
CA ASP A 284 -21.23 7.76 2.29
C ASP A 284 -19.82 7.96 1.66
N ILE A 285 -19.74 7.85 0.33
CA ILE A 285 -18.55 8.17 -0.49
C ILE A 285 -18.45 9.68 -0.70
N VAL A 286 -19.60 10.34 -0.86
CA VAL A 286 -19.69 11.77 -1.24
C VAL A 286 -19.51 12.72 -0.05
N GLY A 287 -19.63 12.22 1.20
CA GLY A 287 -19.47 13.04 2.39
C GLY A 287 -20.52 14.15 2.44
N VAL A 288 -21.77 13.76 2.70
CA VAL A 288 -22.79 14.66 3.26
C VAL A 288 -22.74 14.54 4.77
#